data_AF-A0A2K3J7V2-F1
#
_entry.id   AF-A0A2K3J7V2-F1
#
_cell.length_a   1.000
_cell.length_b   1.000
_cell.length_c   1.000
_cell.angle_alpha   90.00
_cell.angle_beta   90.00
_cell.angle_gamma   90.00
#
_symmetry.space_group_name_H-M   'P 1'
#
loop_
_entity.id
_entity.type
_entity.pdbx_description
1 polymer ?
#
loop_
_entity_poly.entity_id
_entity_poly.type
_entity_poly.pdbx_seq_one_letter_code
_entity_poly.pdbx_strand_id
1 'polypeptide(L)' 'EVAALAVFLDRYTDGKWVNKKFNGNLEILPSNKGKKVVSKKF' A
#
# COMPACT_ATOMS: atom_id res chain seq x y z
N GLU A 1 11.68 12.27 11.26
CA GLU A 1 10.23 12.38 11.51
C GLU A 1 9.40 11.31 10.79
N VAL A 2 9.69 11.01 9.51
CA VAL A 2 8.96 10.02 8.70
C VAL A 2 8.82 8.64 9.35
N ALA A 3 9.90 8.11 9.96
CA ALA A 3 9.87 6.79 10.61
C ALA A 3 8.97 6.75 11.86
N ALA A 4 9.00 7.81 12.68
CA ALA A 4 8.20 7.88 13.90
C ALA A 4 6.69 7.90 13.58
N LEU A 5 6.31 8.68 12.55
CA LEU A 5 4.92 8.71 12.08
C LEU A 5 4.49 7.37 11.47
N ALA A 6 5.35 6.72 10.67
CA ALA A 6 5.03 5.43 10.07
C ALA A 6 4.78 4.35 11.14
N VAL A 7 5.65 4.25 12.15
CA VAL A 7 5.49 3.29 13.26
C VAL A 7 4.28 3.63 14.13
N PHE A 8 4.02 4.92 14.37
CA PHE A 8 2.83 5.36 15.11
C PHE A 8 1.54 4.95 14.39
N LEU A 9 1.41 5.25 13.09
CA LEU A 9 0.21 4.92 12.32
C LEU A 9 0.02 3.41 12.15
N ASP A 10 1.11 2.67 12.01
CA ASP A 10 1.06 1.21 11.93
C ASP A 10 0.44 0.62 13.21
N ARG A 11 0.94 1.03 14.38
CA ARG A 11 0.40 0.58 15.68
C ARG A 11 -0.99 1.13 15.97
N TYR A 12 -1.26 2.39 15.65
CA TYR A 12 -2.55 3.03 15.90
C TYR A 12 -3.69 2.40 15.09
N THR A 13 -3.39 1.91 13.89
CA THR A 13 -4.38 1.33 12.98
C THR A 13 -4.38 -0.21 12.98
N ASP A 14 -3.62 -0.85 13.86
CA ASP A 14 -3.37 -2.30 13.86
C ASP A 14 -2.96 -2.83 12.47
N GLY A 15 -2.12 -2.08 11.74
CA GLY A 15 -1.63 -2.49 10.42
C GLY A 15 -2.70 -2.53 9.31
N LYS A 16 -3.94 -2.06 9.55
CA LYS A 16 -5.06 -2.16 8.58
C LYS A 16 -4.78 -1.47 7.23
N TRP A 17 -3.90 -0.47 7.23
CA TRP A 17 -3.48 0.26 6.03
C TRP A 17 -2.74 -0.60 4.99
N VAL A 18 -2.06 -1.69 5.41
CA VAL A 18 -1.36 -2.62 4.49
C VAL A 18 -2.31 -3.25 3.48
N ASN A 19 -3.56 -3.49 3.88
CA ASN A 19 -4.58 -4.09 3.02
C ASN A 19 -5.51 -3.04 2.39
N LYS A 20 -5.25 -1.75 2.59
CA LYS A 20 -6.09 -0.67 2.08
C LYS A 20 -5.89 -0.54 0.58
N LYS A 21 -6.97 -0.78 -0.17
CA LYS A 21 -7.02 -0.54 -1.61
C LYS A 21 -7.41 0.92 -1.87
N PHE A 22 -6.70 1.53 -2.80
CA PHE A 22 -7.01 2.85 -3.31
C PHE A 22 -7.67 2.72 -4.68
N ASN A 23 -8.70 3.53 -4.92
CA ASN A 23 -9.34 3.60 -6.23
C ASN A 23 -8.54 4.54 -7.14
N GLY A 24 -7.38 4.07 -7.59
CA GLY A 24 -6.51 4.80 -8.51
C GLY A 24 -6.37 4.10 -9.86
N ASN A 25 -5.84 4.83 -10.85
CA ASN A 25 -5.58 4.32 -12.20
C ASN A 25 -4.52 3.22 -12.26
N LEU A 26 -3.77 3.03 -11.17
CA LEU A 26 -2.66 2.10 -11.04
C LEU A 26 -2.75 1.35 -9.70
N GLU A 27 -2.50 0.05 -9.74
CA GLU A 27 -2.33 -0.78 -8.54
C GLU A 27 -1.10 -1.69 -8.75
N ILE A 28 -0.21 -1.69 -7.77
CA ILE A 28 0.97 -2.55 -7.76
C ILE A 28 0.60 -3.82 -7.01
N LEU A 29 0.79 -4.98 -7.65
CA LEU A 29 0.51 -6.28 -7.04
C LEU A 29 1.80 -6.86 -6.43
N PRO A 30 1.74 -7.38 -5.19
CA PRO A 30 2.84 -8.13 -4.62
C PRO A 30 3.27 -9.28 -5.55
N SER A 31 4.57 -9.41 -5.80
CA SER A 31 5.14 -10.46 -6.63
C SER A 31 6.45 -10.94 -6.01
N ASN A 32 6.65 -12.26 -5.98
CA ASN A 32 7.87 -12.86 -5.41
C ASN A 32 9.14 -12.40 -6.15
N LYS A 33 9.03 -12.15 -7.46
CA LYS A 33 10.11 -11.62 -8.30
C LYS A 33 9.53 -10.66 -9.34
N GLY A 34 10.22 -9.56 -9.61
CA GLY A 34 9.81 -8.54 -10.58
C GLY A 34 8.74 -7.56 -10.07
N LYS A 35 8.28 -6.68 -10.94
CA LYS A 35 7.25 -5.67 -10.65
C LYS A 35 6.00 -5.97 -11.48
N LYS A 36 4.86 -6.22 -10.81
CA LYS A 36 3.57 -6.41 -11.48
C LYS A 36 2.69 -5.19 -11.20
N VAL A 37 2.29 -4.49 -12.25
CA VAL A 37 1.46 -3.28 -12.18
C VAL A 37 0.26 -3.48 -13.07
N VAL A 38 -0.93 -3.18 -12.56
CA VAL A 38 -2.17 -3.18 -13.34
C VAL A 38 -2.63 -1.74 -13.51
N SER A 39 -2.96 -1.36 -14.75
CA SER A 39 -3.65 -0.11 -15.03
C SER A 39 -5.15 -0.36 -15.04
N LYS A 40 -5.87 0.33 -14.17
CA LYS A 40 -7.34 0.40 -14.23
C LYS A 40 -7.68 1.52 -15.20
N LYS A 41 -7.91 1.17 -16.46
CA LYS A 41 -8.61 2.04 -17.39
C LYS A 41 -10.07 2.04 -16.96
N PHE A 42 -10.58 3.21 -16.59
CA PHE A 42 -12.02 3.44 -16.43
C PHE A 42 -12.73 3.25 -17.76
#